data_AF-A0A8B8A5I9-F1
#
_entry.id   AF-A0A8B8A5I9-F1
#
_cell.length_a   1.000
_cell.length_b   1.000
_cell.length_c   1.000
_cell.angle_alpha   90.00
_cell.angle_beta   90.00
_cell.angle_gamma   90.00
#
_symmetry.space_group_name_H-M   'P 1'
#
loop_
_entity.id
_entity.type
_entity.pdbx_description
1 polymer ?
#
loop_
_entity_poly.entity_id
_entity_poly.type
_entity_poly.pdbx_seq_one_letter_code
_entity_poly.pdbx_strand_id
1 'polypeptide(L)'
;MEKRCFDLKHNCGSLEYHCVINEWTTEMIEVCAPTKVIVGKVCAEYNSGGMMIQRNSNAKCKECPSVYSSPNSYLYPECYTYVRENRRSHNTTAFPQSSHSHSYSNLVTSKYLSSSVTLKPVKKDKNDTSGMASNTSKGPDGVVLAVGVPLLLLMLVAFGVICLWRKICEKPYFKVPVLEYLRREKTEKTEL
;
A
#
# COMPACT_ATOMS: atom_id res chain seq x y z
N MET A 1 4.42 12.57 17.11
CA MET A 1 4.41 12.87 15.66
C MET A 1 3.21 12.16 15.09
N GLU A 2 2.16 12.89 14.70
CA GLU A 2 0.92 12.33 14.17
C GLU A 2 1.18 11.85 12.73
N LYS A 3 1.23 10.54 12.49
CA LYS A 3 1.47 9.98 11.15
C LYS A 3 0.16 9.98 10.37
N ARG A 4 -0.10 11.05 9.61
CA ARG A 4 -1.32 11.20 8.81
C ARG A 4 -1.20 10.45 7.48
N CYS A 5 -1.43 9.14 7.50
CA CYS A 5 -1.43 8.32 6.28
C CYS A 5 -2.52 8.74 5.27
N PHE A 6 -3.61 9.34 5.75
CA PHE A 6 -4.71 9.82 4.91
C PHE A 6 -4.33 11.00 4.00
N ASP A 7 -3.28 11.75 4.34
CA ASP A 7 -2.82 12.89 3.53
C ASP A 7 -1.98 12.44 2.32
N LEU A 8 -1.56 11.17 2.30
CA LEU A 8 -0.81 10.59 1.18
C LEU A 8 -1.76 10.20 0.05
N LYS A 9 -1.83 11.06 -0.95
CA LYS A 9 -2.65 10.83 -2.15
C LYS A 9 -2.02 9.72 -3.01
N HIS A 10 -2.58 8.51 -2.93
CA HIS A 10 -2.19 7.38 -3.77
C HIS A 10 -3.22 7.12 -4.88
N ASN A 11 -2.74 6.79 -6.08
CA ASN A 11 -3.59 6.54 -7.25
C ASN A 11 -4.43 5.25 -7.13
N CYS A 12 -4.16 4.41 -6.14
CA CYS A 12 -4.73 3.05 -6.01
C CYS A 12 -5.65 2.87 -4.78
N GLY A 13 -5.90 3.91 -3.98
CA GLY A 13 -6.78 3.84 -2.81
C GLY A 13 -6.30 4.66 -1.62
N SER A 14 -7.09 4.65 -0.54
CA SER A 14 -6.73 5.25 0.74
C SER A 14 -5.65 4.42 1.44
N LEU A 15 -4.65 5.11 1.99
CA LEU A 15 -3.64 4.50 2.84
C LEU A 15 -4.05 4.63 4.31
N GLU A 16 -3.94 3.53 5.03
CA GLU A 16 -4.15 3.50 6.48
C GLU A 16 -2.83 3.23 7.17
N TYR A 17 -2.75 3.63 8.45
CA TYR A 17 -1.60 3.34 9.28
C TYR A 17 -1.66 1.89 9.74
N HIS A 18 -0.52 1.22 9.68
CA HIS A 18 -0.34 -0.13 10.18
C HIS A 18 0.89 -0.20 11.08
N CYS A 19 0.75 -0.92 12.18
CA CYS A 19 1.86 -1.40 12.99
C CYS A 19 1.83 -2.93 12.95
N VAL A 20 2.79 -3.56 12.29
CA VAL A 20 2.84 -5.01 12.06
C VAL A 20 4.24 -5.53 12.31
N ILE A 21 4.42 -6.84 12.42
CA ILE A 21 5.77 -7.43 12.46
C ILE A 21 6.35 -7.50 11.04
N ASN A 22 7.67 -7.61 10.88
CA ASN A 22 8.27 -7.92 9.58
C ASN A 22 8.14 -9.42 9.24
N GLU A 23 8.54 -9.79 8.02
CA GLU A 23 8.47 -11.18 7.53
C GLU A 23 9.32 -12.18 8.33
N TRP A 24 10.33 -11.70 9.06
CA TRP A 24 11.19 -12.50 9.92
C TRP A 24 10.81 -12.45 11.40
N THR A 25 9.75 -11.73 11.75
CA THR A 25 9.28 -11.53 13.13
C THR A 25 10.32 -10.94 14.09
N THR A 26 11.31 -10.21 13.57
CA THR A 26 12.45 -9.67 14.33
C THR A 26 12.26 -8.22 14.78
N GLU A 27 11.36 -7.48 14.13
CA GLU A 27 11.07 -6.08 14.40
C GLU A 27 9.61 -5.75 14.10
N MET A 28 9.18 -4.61 14.65
CA MET A 28 7.89 -4.00 14.36
C MET A 28 8.08 -2.91 13.30
N ILE A 29 7.18 -2.89 12.34
CA ILE A 29 7.20 -2.02 11.18
C ILE A 29 5.94 -1.16 11.18
N GLU A 30 6.15 0.15 11.14
CA GLU A 30 5.09 1.14 11.01
C GLU A 30 5.05 1.68 9.59
N VAL A 31 3.95 1.45 8.87
CA VAL A 31 3.82 1.84 7.45
C VAL A 31 2.44 2.41 7.15
N CYS A 32 2.38 3.28 6.13
CA CYS A 32 1.13 3.66 5.49
C CYS A 32 0.93 2.73 4.29
N ALA A 33 -0.12 1.92 4.29
CA ALA A 33 -0.37 0.93 3.25
C ALA A 33 -1.87 0.78 2.96
N PRO A 34 -2.24 0.19 1.81
CA PRO A 34 -3.63 -0.20 1.58
C PRO A 34 -4.07 -1.27 2.56
N THR A 35 -5.29 -1.13 3.07
CA THR A 35 -5.93 -2.12 3.94
C THR A 35 -6.01 -3.49 3.29
N LYS A 36 -5.68 -4.54 4.05
CA LYS A 36 -5.72 -5.94 3.63
C LYS A 36 -6.58 -6.74 4.60
N VAL A 37 -7.26 -7.75 4.08
CA VAL A 37 -7.93 -8.75 4.93
C VAL A 37 -6.93 -9.86 5.23
N ILE A 38 -6.67 -10.08 6.53
CA ILE A 38 -5.83 -11.16 7.03
C ILE A 38 -6.73 -12.35 7.33
N VAL A 39 -6.34 -13.52 6.86
CA VAL A 39 -7.13 -14.76 6.93
C VAL A 39 -6.29 -15.89 7.53
N GLY A 40 -6.94 -16.62 8.43
CA GLY A 40 -6.33 -17.60 9.32
C GLY A 40 -5.97 -16.95 10.65
N LYS A 41 -5.99 -17.76 11.72
CA LYS A 41 -5.52 -17.43 13.07
C LYS A 41 -4.01 -17.10 13.08
N VAL A 42 -3.63 -16.01 12.42
CA VAL A 42 -2.25 -15.59 12.16
C VAL A 42 -2.08 -14.08 12.20
N CYS A 43 -0.85 -13.65 12.47
CA CYS A 43 -0.47 -12.25 12.50
C CYS A 43 -0.31 -11.67 11.09
N ALA A 44 -0.55 -10.37 10.96
CA ALA A 44 -0.19 -9.62 9.77
C ALA A 44 1.31 -9.29 9.81
N GLU A 45 1.97 -9.36 8.66
CA GLU A 45 3.33 -8.89 8.49
C GLU A 45 3.41 -7.82 7.41
N TYR A 46 4.45 -7.00 7.50
CA TYR A 46 4.97 -6.27 6.36
C TYR A 46 6.06 -7.13 5.70
N ASN A 47 5.86 -7.49 4.44
CA ASN A 47 6.87 -8.18 3.64
C ASN A 47 7.68 -7.14 2.87
N SER A 48 8.95 -6.99 3.22
CA SER A 48 9.83 -5.99 2.59
C SER A 48 10.11 -6.31 1.12
N GLY A 49 10.23 -7.60 0.76
CA GLY A 49 10.45 -8.04 -0.62
C GLY A 49 9.27 -7.73 -1.56
N GLY A 50 8.04 -7.83 -1.06
CA GLY A 50 6.81 -7.50 -1.77
C GLY A 50 6.30 -6.08 -1.52
N MET A 51 6.95 -5.33 -0.62
CA MET A 51 6.55 -4.00 -0.14
C MET A 51 5.06 -3.92 0.22
N MET A 52 4.54 -4.97 0.87
CA MET A 52 3.11 -5.09 1.13
C MET A 52 2.80 -5.75 2.46
N ILE A 53 1.61 -5.44 2.98
CA ILE A 53 1.04 -6.15 4.12
C ILE A 53 0.44 -7.46 3.65
N GLN A 54 0.72 -8.53 4.37
CA GLN A 54 0.17 -9.85 4.10
C GLN A 54 0.02 -10.67 5.38
N ARG A 55 -0.50 -11.88 5.25
CA ARG A 55 -0.57 -12.84 6.36
C ARG A 55 0.81 -13.47 6.59
N ASN A 56 1.23 -13.59 7.84
CA ASN A 56 2.42 -14.35 8.21
C ASN A 56 2.01 -15.77 8.62
N SER A 57 2.30 -16.77 7.79
CA SER A 57 1.89 -18.15 8.09
C SER A 57 2.65 -18.78 9.26
N ASN A 58 3.81 -18.21 9.64
CA ASN A 58 4.69 -18.68 10.71
C ASN A 58 4.36 -18.05 12.07
N ALA A 59 3.73 -16.87 12.09
CA ALA A 59 3.28 -16.20 13.30
C ALA A 59 1.80 -16.52 13.57
N LYS A 60 1.54 -17.60 14.30
CA LYS A 60 0.19 -17.99 14.71
C LYS A 60 -0.33 -17.09 15.83
N CYS A 61 -1.63 -16.88 15.84
CA CYS A 61 -2.31 -16.07 16.86
C CYS A 61 -3.39 -16.95 17.51
N LYS A 62 -3.62 -16.82 18.81
CA LYS A 62 -4.73 -17.52 19.50
C LYS A 62 -5.92 -16.60 19.66
N GLU A 63 -5.66 -15.37 20.12
CA GLU A 63 -6.65 -14.36 20.46
C GLU A 63 -7.14 -13.58 19.24
N CYS A 64 -6.33 -13.45 18.18
CA CYS A 64 -6.81 -12.80 16.96
C CYS A 64 -7.92 -13.61 16.26
N PRO A 65 -8.89 -12.99 15.59
CA PRO A 65 -9.98 -13.70 14.91
C PRO A 65 -9.47 -14.41 13.65
N SER A 66 -10.27 -15.33 13.11
CA SER A 66 -9.92 -16.05 11.87
C SER A 66 -9.84 -15.14 10.64
N VAL A 67 -10.52 -13.99 10.68
CA VAL A 67 -10.49 -12.97 9.64
C VAL A 67 -10.50 -11.59 10.30
N TYR A 68 -9.58 -10.69 9.91
CA TYR A 68 -9.59 -9.29 10.35
C TYR A 68 -8.97 -8.33 9.33
N SER A 69 -9.23 -7.04 9.53
CA SER A 69 -8.64 -5.95 8.75
C SER A 69 -7.24 -5.61 9.26
N SER A 70 -6.23 -5.53 8.38
CA SER A 70 -4.84 -5.29 8.77
C SER A 70 -4.54 -3.98 9.53
N PRO A 71 -5.33 -2.90 9.46
CA PRO A 71 -5.16 -1.75 10.36
C PRO A 71 -5.41 -2.14 11.82
N ASN A 72 -6.21 -3.17 12.08
CA ASN A 72 -6.55 -3.65 13.42
C ASN A 72 -5.51 -4.62 14.00
N SER A 73 -4.39 -4.87 13.32
CA SER A 73 -3.34 -5.77 13.80
C SER A 73 -2.80 -5.40 15.19
N TYR A 74 -2.79 -4.11 15.53
CA TYR A 74 -2.34 -3.62 16.85
C TYR A 74 -3.20 -4.10 18.02
N LEU A 75 -4.44 -4.53 17.76
CA LEU A 75 -5.32 -5.10 18.79
C LEU A 75 -4.87 -6.48 19.26
N TYR A 76 -3.91 -7.12 18.59
CA TYR A 76 -3.44 -8.48 18.88
C TYR A 76 -2.00 -8.45 19.41
N PRO A 77 -1.80 -8.11 20.69
CA PRO A 77 -0.47 -7.91 21.26
C PRO A 77 0.39 -9.18 21.28
N GLU A 78 -0.22 -10.36 21.18
CA GLU A 78 0.47 -11.65 20.99
C GLU A 78 1.36 -11.64 19.74
N CYS A 79 0.97 -10.95 18.67
CA CYS A 79 1.78 -10.87 17.46
C CYS A 79 3.14 -10.18 17.69
N TYR A 80 3.22 -9.28 18.68
CA TYR A 80 4.46 -8.60 19.03
C TYR A 80 5.26 -9.35 20.11
N THR A 81 4.78 -10.48 20.65
CA THR A 81 5.61 -11.35 21.50
C THR A 81 6.72 -12.00 20.69
N TYR A 82 6.45 -12.38 19.44
CA TYR A 82 7.45 -12.95 18.52
C TYR A 82 8.71 -12.09 18.43
N VAL A 83 8.55 -10.78 18.26
CA VAL A 83 9.67 -9.81 18.22
C VAL A 83 10.45 -9.82 19.53
N ARG A 84 9.75 -9.86 20.67
CA ARG A 84 10.38 -9.87 22.00
C ARG A 84 11.14 -11.17 22.26
N GLU A 85 10.57 -12.31 21.88
CA GLU A 85 11.17 -13.63 22.04
C GLU A 85 12.39 -13.78 21.13
N ASN A 86 12.30 -13.37 19.86
CA ASN A 86 13.42 -13.42 18.95
C ASN A 86 14.61 -12.57 19.45
N ARG A 87 14.33 -11.36 19.95
CA ARG A 87 15.36 -10.51 20.58
C ARG A 87 16.01 -11.18 21.81
N ARG A 88 15.24 -11.90 22.63
CA ARG A 88 15.79 -12.63 23.79
C ARG A 88 16.68 -13.79 23.35
N SER A 89 16.28 -14.56 22.35
CA SER A 89 17.08 -15.66 21.81
C SER A 89 18.42 -15.19 21.25
N HIS A 90 18.46 -14.03 20.58
CA HIS A 90 19.71 -13.46 20.08
C HIS A 90 20.60 -12.83 21.17
N ASN A 91 20.03 -12.39 22.30
CA ASN A 91 20.79 -11.80 23.41
C ASN A 91 21.37 -12.85 24.39
N THR A 92 21.02 -14.13 24.23
CA THR A 92 21.44 -15.20 25.16
C THR A 92 22.87 -15.69 24.89
N THR A 93 23.60 -15.11 23.92
CA THR A 93 25.00 -15.47 23.63
C THR A 93 26.05 -14.49 24.18
N ALA A 94 25.70 -13.62 25.13
CA ALA A 94 26.68 -12.77 25.83
C ALA A 94 26.74 -13.08 27.33
N PHE A 95 27.95 -13.38 27.81
CA PHE A 95 28.32 -13.51 29.21
C PHE A 95 27.79 -12.35 30.09
N PRO A 96 27.62 -12.56 31.41
CA PRO A 96 27.06 -11.55 32.29
C PRO A 96 28.11 -10.47 32.60
N GLN A 97 27.82 -9.21 32.24
CA GLN A 97 28.43 -8.07 32.92
C GLN A 97 27.40 -7.01 33.29
N SER A 98 27.16 -6.95 34.60
CA SER A 98 26.85 -5.80 35.45
C SER A 98 25.91 -4.71 34.94
N SER A 99 24.74 -4.67 35.57
CA SER A 99 23.99 -3.50 36.04
C SER A 99 24.56 -2.13 35.66
N HIS A 100 23.93 -1.48 34.68
CA HIS A 100 23.84 -0.03 34.62
C HIS A 100 22.44 0.37 34.18
N SER A 101 21.67 0.88 35.14
CA SER A 101 20.40 1.56 34.91
C SER A 101 20.66 2.79 34.04
N HIS A 102 20.20 2.79 32.79
CA HIS A 102 20.07 4.01 32.01
C HIS A 102 18.66 4.14 31.45
N SER A 103 17.96 5.08 32.09
CA SER A 103 16.74 5.77 31.70
C SER A 103 16.44 5.77 30.20
N TYR A 104 15.20 5.41 29.85
CA TYR A 104 14.65 5.61 28.51
C TYR A 104 14.75 7.09 28.13
N SER A 105 15.59 7.38 27.15
CA SER A 105 15.62 8.68 26.49
C SER A 105 15.87 8.46 25.00
N ASN A 106 14.79 8.64 24.25
CA ASN A 106 14.70 9.07 22.85
C ASN A 106 15.93 8.83 21.95
N LEU A 107 15.81 7.88 21.02
CA LEU A 107 16.60 7.90 19.79
C LEU A 107 15.78 7.40 18.60
N VAL A 108 14.77 8.17 18.22
CA VAL A 108 14.23 8.16 16.85
C VAL A 108 14.65 9.48 16.24
N THR A 109 15.86 9.57 15.68
CA THR A 109 16.21 10.61 14.70
C THR A 109 17.39 10.18 13.83
N SER A 110 17.18 10.33 12.52
CA SER A 110 18.18 10.47 11.45
C SER A 110 18.83 9.22 10.86
N LYS A 111 18.13 8.57 9.91
CA LYS A 111 18.78 7.98 8.73
C LYS A 111 18.08 8.24 7.37
N TYR A 112 16.97 8.95 7.32
CA TYR A 112 16.26 9.25 6.05
C TYR A 112 16.13 10.74 5.74
N LEU A 113 16.91 11.59 6.39
CA LEU A 113 17.01 13.01 6.03
C LEU A 113 18.11 13.22 4.98
N SER A 114 17.87 12.79 3.74
CA SER A 114 18.55 13.30 2.52
C SER A 114 17.92 12.68 1.27
N SER A 115 16.72 13.13 0.92
CA SER A 115 16.20 13.10 -0.45
C SER A 115 15.16 14.21 -0.59
N SER A 116 15.61 15.46 -0.46
CA SER A 116 14.83 16.61 -0.91
C SER A 116 14.97 16.71 -2.43
N VAL A 117 14.06 16.06 -3.16
CA VAL A 117 13.83 16.37 -4.57
C VAL A 117 13.00 17.65 -4.61
N THR A 118 13.66 18.76 -4.89
CA THR A 118 13.05 20.08 -5.06
C THR A 118 12.23 20.10 -6.36
N LEU A 119 10.95 19.76 -6.29
CA LEU A 119 10.01 20.01 -7.39
C LEU A 119 9.60 21.49 -7.36
N LYS A 120 10.14 22.28 -8.29
CA LYS A 120 9.68 23.66 -8.56
C LYS A 120 8.24 23.63 -9.11
N PRO A 121 7.35 24.53 -8.66
CA PRO A 121 6.02 24.67 -9.26
C PRO A 121 6.14 25.33 -10.65
N VAL A 122 5.63 24.65 -11.68
CA VAL A 122 5.43 25.22 -13.01
C VAL A 122 4.25 26.20 -12.94
N LYS A 123 4.54 27.49 -13.18
CA LYS A 123 3.54 28.56 -13.33
C LYS A 123 2.77 28.36 -14.64
N LYS A 124 1.47 28.62 -14.56
CA LYS A 124 0.51 28.59 -15.66
C LYS A 124 0.16 30.04 -15.99
N ASP A 125 0.73 30.56 -17.07
CA ASP A 125 0.37 31.88 -17.58
C ASP A 125 -0.62 31.73 -18.76
N LYS A 126 -1.69 32.53 -18.70
CA LYS A 126 -2.71 32.73 -19.72
C LYS A 126 -2.45 34.08 -20.41
N ASN A 127 -2.96 34.18 -21.64
CA ASN A 127 -3.31 35.40 -22.40
C ASN A 127 -2.11 36.15 -23.04
N ASP A 128 -2.15 36.70 -24.27
CA ASP A 128 -3.24 37.27 -25.07
C ASP A 128 -3.05 37.19 -26.62
N THR A 129 -4.19 37.43 -27.27
CA THR A 129 -4.60 37.63 -28.67
C THR A 129 -3.82 38.65 -29.53
N SER A 130 -3.89 38.44 -30.86
CA SER A 130 -3.93 39.41 -32.00
C SER A 130 -2.81 39.16 -33.03
N GLY A 131 -2.99 39.07 -34.35
CA GLY A 131 -4.17 39.18 -35.22
C GLY A 131 -3.74 39.01 -36.71
N MET A 132 -4.71 38.67 -37.58
CA MET A 132 -4.85 38.92 -39.04
C MET A 132 -3.71 38.56 -40.04
N ALA A 133 -3.93 38.06 -41.27
CA ALA A 133 -5.12 37.87 -42.11
C ALA A 133 -4.86 36.86 -43.26
N SER A 134 -5.95 36.24 -43.76
CA SER A 134 -6.34 35.90 -45.15
C SER A 134 -5.34 35.20 -46.11
N ASN A 135 -5.71 34.13 -46.85
CA ASN A 135 -6.60 34.20 -48.02
C ASN A 135 -7.20 32.82 -48.43
N THR A 136 -8.53 32.82 -48.59
CA THR A 136 -9.37 32.37 -49.73
C THR A 136 -9.19 31.01 -50.46
N SER A 137 -10.26 30.20 -50.30
CA SER A 137 -11.01 29.33 -51.25
C SER A 137 -10.38 28.07 -51.88
N LYS A 138 -11.03 26.92 -51.69
CA LYS A 138 -11.99 26.30 -52.64
C LYS A 138 -12.49 24.93 -52.15
N GLY A 139 -13.82 24.79 -52.10
CA GLY A 139 -14.58 23.60 -52.52
C GLY A 139 -14.59 22.35 -51.63
N PRO A 140 -15.69 21.57 -51.65
CA PRO A 140 -16.06 20.64 -50.58
C PRO A 140 -15.74 19.17 -50.91
N ASP A 141 -15.95 18.31 -49.91
CA ASP A 141 -16.09 16.84 -50.03
C ASP A 141 -14.78 16.04 -50.20
N GLY A 142 -14.13 15.72 -49.06
CA GLY A 142 -13.09 14.68 -49.04
C GLY A 142 -12.16 14.64 -47.83
N VAL A 143 -12.12 15.69 -46.99
CA VAL A 143 -11.10 15.81 -45.93
C VAL A 143 -11.53 15.17 -44.59
N VAL A 144 -12.77 14.72 -44.47
CA VAL A 144 -13.32 14.18 -43.20
C VAL A 144 -12.70 12.84 -42.81
N LEU A 145 -12.17 12.07 -43.75
CA LEU A 145 -11.64 10.72 -43.47
C LEU A 145 -10.15 10.70 -43.04
N ALA A 146 -9.35 11.70 -43.41
CA ALA A 146 -7.90 11.66 -43.15
C ALA A 146 -7.52 12.07 -41.71
N VAL A 147 -8.31 12.94 -41.08
CA VAL A 147 -8.03 13.47 -39.72
C VAL A 147 -8.90 12.80 -38.65
N GLY A 148 -10.12 12.38 -39.01
CA GLY A 148 -11.04 11.73 -38.07
C GLY A 148 -10.57 10.34 -37.62
N VAL A 149 -10.05 9.54 -38.55
CA VAL A 149 -9.58 8.17 -38.28
C VAL A 149 -8.40 8.11 -37.30
N PRO A 150 -7.31 8.90 -37.45
CA PRO A 150 -6.20 8.87 -36.49
C PRO A 150 -6.61 9.40 -35.11
N LEU A 151 -7.50 10.41 -35.04
CA LEU A 151 -8.02 10.90 -33.75
C LEU A 151 -8.87 9.85 -33.03
N LEU A 152 -9.74 9.14 -33.75
CA LEU A 152 -10.53 8.04 -33.18
C LEU A 152 -9.63 6.91 -32.67
N LEU A 153 -8.61 6.51 -33.42
CA LEU A 153 -7.65 5.49 -33.00
C LEU A 153 -6.88 5.92 -31.74
N LEU A 154 -6.41 7.16 -31.67
CA LEU A 154 -5.75 7.68 -30.47
C LEU A 154 -6.67 7.67 -29.25
N MET A 155 -7.94 8.04 -29.42
CA MET A 155 -8.93 7.98 -28.35
C MET A 155 -9.19 6.54 -27.88
N LEU A 156 -9.26 5.57 -28.80
CA LEU A 156 -9.42 4.15 -28.45
C LEU A 156 -8.20 3.60 -27.72
N VAL A 157 -6.97 3.95 -28.14
CA VAL A 157 -5.74 3.56 -27.44
C VAL A 157 -5.69 4.21 -26.05
N ALA A 158 -5.96 5.51 -25.93
CA ALA A 158 -6.00 6.20 -24.66
C ALA A 158 -7.06 5.61 -23.72
N PHE A 159 -8.25 5.31 -24.24
CA PHE A 159 -9.31 4.63 -23.49
C PHE A 159 -8.88 3.23 -23.06
N GLY A 160 -8.25 2.45 -23.95
CA GLY A 160 -7.70 1.13 -23.63
C GLY A 160 -6.64 1.18 -22.53
N VAL A 161 -5.74 2.16 -22.58
CA VAL A 161 -4.74 2.42 -21.53
C VAL A 161 -5.46 2.81 -20.23
N ILE A 162 -6.38 3.78 -20.25
CA ILE A 162 -7.13 4.21 -19.06
C ILE A 162 -7.91 3.03 -18.44
N CYS A 163 -8.55 2.19 -19.27
CA CYS A 163 -9.26 0.99 -18.82
C CYS A 163 -8.31 -0.07 -18.28
N LEU A 164 -7.14 -0.26 -18.87
CA LEU A 164 -6.12 -1.18 -18.38
C LEU A 164 -5.56 -0.70 -17.03
N TRP A 165 -5.24 0.59 -16.91
CA TRP A 165 -4.81 1.24 -15.68
C TRP A 165 -5.88 1.16 -14.60
N ARG A 166 -7.14 1.45 -14.95
CA ARG A 166 -8.28 1.24 -14.05
C ARG A 166 -8.37 -0.21 -13.63
N LYS A 167 -8.29 -1.19 -14.53
CA LYS A 167 -8.32 -2.62 -14.18
C LYS A 167 -7.13 -3.06 -13.32
N ILE A 168 -5.96 -2.44 -13.46
CA ILE A 168 -4.78 -2.69 -12.61
C ILE A 168 -5.00 -2.12 -11.21
N CYS A 169 -5.55 -0.90 -11.09
CA CYS A 169 -5.87 -0.26 -9.81
C CYS A 169 -7.14 -0.83 -9.14
N GLU A 170 -8.08 -1.30 -9.95
CA GLU A 170 -9.39 -1.84 -9.62
C GLU A 170 -9.36 -3.37 -9.65
N LYS A 171 -8.20 -4.01 -9.54
CA LYS A 171 -8.18 -5.29 -8.85
C LYS A 171 -8.31 -4.92 -7.38
N PRO A 172 -9.54 -4.90 -6.81
CA PRO A 172 -9.58 -4.81 -5.38
C PRO A 172 -8.94 -6.12 -4.92
N TYR A 173 -8.05 -6.06 -3.94
CA TYR A 173 -7.62 -7.26 -3.21
C TYR A 173 -8.79 -7.91 -2.43
N PHE A 174 -10.03 -7.73 -2.89
CA PHE A 174 -11.30 -8.03 -2.25
C PHE A 174 -12.21 -8.94 -3.08
N LYS A 175 -11.66 -9.75 -3.99
CA LYS A 175 -12.42 -10.90 -4.51
C LYS A 175 -11.55 -12.14 -4.40
N VAL A 176 -12.02 -13.09 -3.57
CA VAL A 176 -11.84 -14.56 -3.66
C VAL A 176 -11.28 -15.33 -2.43
N PRO A 177 -10.49 -14.83 -1.45
CA PRO A 177 -10.09 -15.71 -0.33
C PRO A 177 -11.10 -15.82 0.83
N VAL A 178 -11.84 -14.74 1.13
CA VAL A 178 -12.64 -14.65 2.37
C VAL A 178 -13.91 -15.51 2.29
N LEU A 179 -14.66 -15.44 1.19
CA LEU A 179 -15.90 -16.21 1.04
C LEU A 179 -15.62 -17.72 1.03
N GLU A 180 -14.51 -18.13 0.44
CA GLU A 180 -14.10 -19.52 0.36
C GLU A 180 -13.57 -20.03 1.71
N TYR A 181 -12.83 -19.19 2.45
CA TYR A 181 -12.43 -19.50 3.82
C TYR A 181 -13.65 -19.61 4.76
N LEU A 182 -14.57 -18.64 4.73
CA LEU A 182 -15.80 -18.67 5.52
C LEU A 182 -16.69 -19.87 5.15
N ARG A 183 -16.74 -20.24 3.87
CA ARG A 183 -17.44 -21.46 3.42
C ARG A 183 -16.80 -22.72 4.02
N ARG A 184 -15.47 -22.80 4.03
CA ARG A 184 -14.71 -23.95 4.58
C ARG A 184 -14.84 -24.05 6.11
N GLU A 185 -14.81 -22.92 6.82
CA GLU A 185 -15.05 -22.88 8.27
C GLU A 185 -16.50 -23.31 8.60
N LYS A 186 -17.47 -22.94 7.75
CA LYS A 186 -18.87 -23.36 7.93
C LYS A 186 -19.06 -24.87 7.72
N THR A 187 -18.37 -25.48 6.76
CA THR A 187 -18.43 -26.94 6.56
C THR A 187 -17.83 -27.70 7.74
N GLU A 188 -16.71 -27.24 8.31
CA GLU A 188 -16.04 -27.92 9.42
C GLU A 188 -16.86 -27.90 10.72
N LYS A 189 -17.65 -26.84 10.98
CA LYS A 189 -18.54 -26.75 12.14
C LYS A 189 -19.87 -27.51 11.99
N THR A 190 -20.18 -28.01 10.80
CA THR A 190 -21.45 -28.74 10.55
C THR A 190 -21.26 -30.26 10.67
N GLU A 191 -20.01 -30.74 10.75
CA GLU A 191 -19.66 -32.17 10.88
C GLU A 191 -19.27 -32.59 12.31
N LEU A 192 -19.51 -31.73 13.31
CA LEU A 192 -19.27 -31.98 14.73
C LEU A 192 -20.57 -31.84 15.53
#